data_AF-A0A2S4YRU7-F1
#
_entry.id   AF-A0A2S4YRU7-F1
#
_cell.length_a   1.000
_cell.length_b   1.000
_cell.length_c   1.000
_cell.angle_alpha   90.00
_cell.angle_beta   90.00
_cell.angle_gamma   90.00
#
_symmetry.space_group_name_H-M   'P 1'
#
loop_
_entity.id
_entity.type
_entity.pdbx_description
1 polymer ?
#
loop_
_entity_poly.entity_id
_entity_poly.type
_entity_poly.pdbx_seq_one_letter_code
_entity_poly.pdbx_strand_id
1 'polypeptide(L)'
;MTVRYCSLPPQPAPALPPGLADERRRALSSGRRMWVNGTVLHYCFFDGDQDGSVIALPGDGGTRHVSWVGGEEQRDVVRGAFGQWQDLGIGVTFVEVADRSEAELRIGFQRGAGSWSAVGREALRAGRGERTMNFGWDLTAPGEQATALHQVGHALGPLHQHQSPYAGLHFDEEAVYAHLAGPPNFFSRERTYANVLRTLDAAEVDGPVWDPQSVMQFPFAAGMVLEPEQYRRGLHPPGTLSPQDKEAVLRWYPPAGTERPAALVPFRSVPLRLGPGEQADFTVEPAETRAYRVGVFGDADCVVVVFEERDGEPRFLAGRDDGGTSHNARLTARLVRGRRYVVRVRLYSGWGAGETAVMCW
;
A
#
# COMPACT_ATOMS: atom_id res chain seq x y z
N MET A 1 19.04 12.21 -19.74
CA MET A 1 18.92 10.82 -19.25
C MET A 1 17.55 10.32 -19.62
N THR A 2 17.42 9.08 -20.09
CA THR A 2 16.12 8.49 -20.44
C THR A 2 15.45 7.98 -19.17
N VAL A 3 14.26 8.52 -18.86
CA VAL A 3 13.55 8.27 -17.60
C VAL A 3 12.72 6.98 -17.70
N ARG A 4 12.75 6.18 -16.64
CA ARG A 4 11.89 5.01 -16.45
C ARG A 4 10.74 5.36 -15.51
N TYR A 5 9.53 4.96 -15.87
CA TYR A 5 8.32 5.28 -15.11
C TYR A 5 7.77 4.03 -14.42
N CYS A 6 7.22 4.20 -13.21
CA CYS A 6 6.49 3.13 -12.54
C CYS A 6 5.25 2.75 -13.40
N SER A 7 4.98 1.45 -13.46
CA SER A 7 3.86 0.89 -14.20
C SER A 7 2.91 0.18 -13.25
N LEU A 8 2.26 0.94 -12.36
CA LEU A 8 1.26 0.41 -11.44
C LEU A 8 0.20 -0.39 -12.22
N PRO A 9 -0.08 -1.64 -11.79
CA PRO A 9 -1.23 -2.37 -12.27
C PRO A 9 -2.51 -1.55 -12.00
N PRO A 10 -3.52 -1.62 -12.89
CA PRO A 10 -4.81 -1.00 -12.64
C PRO A 10 -5.35 -1.41 -11.27
N GLN A 11 -5.62 -0.42 -10.41
CA GLN A 11 -6.20 -0.67 -9.10
C GLN A 11 -7.72 -0.76 -9.25
N PRO A 12 -8.40 -1.72 -8.57
CA PRO A 12 -9.85 -1.77 -8.59
C PRO A 12 -10.42 -0.51 -7.92
N ALA A 13 -11.32 0.16 -8.65
CA ALA A 13 -12.02 1.33 -8.15
C ALA A 13 -12.75 1.01 -6.82
N PRO A 14 -12.81 1.96 -5.87
CA PRO A 14 -13.63 1.79 -4.68
C PRO A 14 -15.09 1.52 -5.02
N ALA A 15 -15.61 0.36 -4.61
CA ALA A 15 -17.04 0.07 -4.64
C ALA A 15 -17.73 0.70 -3.42
N LEU A 16 -17.73 2.03 -3.35
CA LEU A 16 -18.37 2.76 -2.26
C LEU A 16 -19.88 2.90 -2.52
N PRO A 17 -20.72 2.80 -1.47
CA PRO A 17 -22.14 3.08 -1.59
C PRO A 17 -22.42 4.47 -2.19
N PRO A 18 -23.47 4.61 -3.01
CA PRO A 18 -23.87 5.93 -3.50
C PRO A 18 -24.41 6.80 -2.35
N GLY A 19 -24.29 8.11 -2.48
CA GLY A 19 -24.87 9.08 -1.53
C GLY A 19 -24.10 9.28 -0.22
N LEU A 20 -22.89 8.70 -0.07
CA LEU A 20 -22.01 9.02 1.06
C LEU A 20 -21.62 10.51 1.01
N ALA A 21 -21.63 11.15 2.19
CA ALA A 21 -21.06 12.48 2.38
C ALA A 21 -19.57 12.48 1.99
N ASP A 22 -19.09 13.60 1.46
CA ASP A 22 -17.74 13.70 0.90
C ASP A 22 -16.65 13.35 1.93
N GLU A 23 -16.76 13.81 3.17
CA GLU A 23 -15.80 13.50 4.23
C GLU A 23 -15.69 11.98 4.49
N ARG A 24 -16.83 11.31 4.63
CA ARG A 24 -16.92 9.85 4.79
C ARG A 24 -16.33 9.10 3.59
N ARG A 25 -16.62 9.57 2.37
CA ARG A 25 -16.05 9.02 1.13
C ARG A 25 -14.53 9.15 1.10
N ARG A 26 -13.99 10.31 1.47
CA ARG A 26 -12.53 10.59 1.53
C ARG A 26 -11.84 9.68 2.54
N ALA A 27 -12.40 9.56 3.74
CA ALA A 27 -11.85 8.70 4.78
C ALA A 27 -11.78 7.22 4.35
N LEU A 28 -12.85 6.72 3.74
CA LEU A 28 -12.92 5.34 3.22
C LEU A 28 -11.93 5.08 2.07
N SER A 29 -11.89 5.96 1.07
CA SER A 29 -11.03 5.80 -0.12
C SER A 29 -9.55 5.85 0.21
N SER A 30 -9.14 6.75 1.10
CA SER A 30 -7.75 6.85 1.56
C SER A 30 -7.38 5.72 2.52
N GLY A 31 -8.22 5.47 3.53
CA GLY A 31 -7.95 4.51 4.60
C GLY A 31 -7.93 3.04 4.15
N ARG A 32 -8.76 2.64 3.17
CA ARG A 32 -8.88 1.23 2.77
C ARG A 32 -7.58 0.61 2.27
N ARG A 33 -6.64 1.39 1.74
CA ARG A 33 -5.36 0.87 1.24
C ARG A 33 -4.33 0.74 2.36
N MET A 34 -4.47 1.52 3.42
CA MET A 34 -3.47 1.62 4.47
C MET A 34 -3.48 0.38 5.39
N TRP A 35 -2.31 -0.01 5.87
CA TRP A 35 -2.19 -1.04 6.91
C TRP A 35 -2.70 -0.50 8.25
N VAL A 36 -3.08 -1.38 9.18
CA VAL A 36 -3.31 -0.94 10.57
C VAL A 36 -1.98 -0.77 11.28
N ASN A 37 -1.89 0.16 12.21
CA ASN A 37 -0.67 0.39 12.99
C ASN A 37 -0.28 -0.86 13.77
N GLY A 38 1.01 -1.06 13.99
CA GLY A 38 1.62 -2.25 14.61
C GLY A 38 1.69 -3.47 13.70
N THR A 39 1.38 -3.34 12.40
CA THR A 39 1.55 -4.44 11.44
C THR A 39 3.03 -4.71 11.22
N VAL A 40 3.42 -5.99 11.32
CA VAL A 40 4.71 -6.47 10.82
C VAL A 40 4.49 -6.94 9.39
N LEU A 41 5.05 -6.22 8.43
CA LEU A 41 5.02 -6.58 7.01
C LEU A 41 6.21 -7.48 6.70
N HIS A 42 5.90 -8.74 6.45
CA HIS A 42 6.90 -9.70 6.05
C HIS A 42 7.11 -9.58 4.55
N TYR A 43 8.37 -9.53 4.15
CA TYR A 43 8.74 -9.53 2.74
C TYR A 43 9.74 -10.62 2.41
N CYS A 44 9.70 -11.10 1.18
CA CYS A 44 10.68 -12.03 0.66
C CYS A 44 11.04 -11.67 -0.79
N PHE A 45 12.21 -12.15 -1.23
CA PHE A 45 12.61 -12.12 -2.63
C PHE A 45 12.32 -13.47 -3.27
N PHE A 46 11.88 -13.49 -4.52
CA PHE A 46 11.85 -14.75 -5.28
C PHE A 46 13.28 -15.22 -5.53
N ASP A 47 13.54 -16.50 -5.27
CA ASP A 47 14.87 -17.11 -5.26
C ASP A 47 14.94 -18.49 -5.94
N GLY A 48 13.81 -19.07 -6.34
CA GLY A 48 13.76 -20.39 -6.96
C GLY A 48 13.94 -20.37 -8.48
N ASP A 49 14.51 -21.44 -9.02
CA ASP A 49 14.73 -21.60 -10.47
C ASP A 49 13.44 -21.59 -11.30
N GLN A 50 12.33 -22.01 -10.69
CA GLN A 50 11.00 -22.04 -11.31
C GLN A 50 10.23 -20.72 -11.12
N ASP A 51 10.78 -19.77 -10.36
CA ASP A 51 10.16 -18.47 -10.17
C ASP A 51 10.43 -17.60 -11.39
N GLY A 52 9.45 -17.54 -12.28
CA GLY A 52 9.56 -16.79 -13.52
C GLY A 52 8.27 -16.75 -14.31
N SER A 53 8.30 -15.94 -15.37
CA SER A 53 7.22 -15.85 -16.35
C SER A 53 7.56 -16.66 -17.59
N VAL A 54 6.56 -17.35 -18.14
CA VAL A 54 6.64 -17.93 -19.47
C VAL A 54 6.07 -16.92 -20.45
N ILE A 55 6.91 -16.37 -21.31
CA ILE A 55 6.55 -15.32 -22.27
C ILE A 55 6.59 -15.88 -23.68
N ALA A 56 5.54 -15.64 -24.46
CA ALA A 56 5.52 -16.00 -25.88
C ALA A 56 6.57 -15.22 -26.67
N LEU A 57 7.30 -15.92 -27.54
CA LEU A 57 8.21 -15.32 -28.50
C LEU A 57 7.42 -14.85 -29.73
N PRO A 58 7.74 -13.67 -30.30
CA PRO A 58 7.12 -13.24 -31.54
C PRO A 58 7.48 -14.16 -32.71
N GLY A 59 6.48 -14.65 -33.45
CA GLY A 59 6.65 -15.23 -34.80
C GLY A 59 6.64 -16.75 -34.91
N ASP A 60 7.09 -17.51 -33.89
CA ASP A 60 7.28 -18.96 -33.99
C ASP A 60 6.39 -19.79 -33.03
N GLY A 61 5.58 -19.13 -32.18
CA GLY A 61 4.76 -19.80 -31.17
C GLY A 61 5.57 -20.41 -30.01
N GLY A 62 6.88 -20.16 -29.97
CA GLY A 62 7.76 -20.56 -28.88
C GLY A 62 7.48 -19.78 -27.61
N THR A 63 7.98 -20.28 -26.48
CA THR A 63 7.96 -19.55 -25.22
C THR A 63 9.36 -19.49 -24.63
N ARG A 64 9.63 -18.46 -23.83
CA ARG A 64 10.83 -18.35 -23.02
C ARG A 64 10.46 -18.19 -21.55
N HIS A 65 11.21 -18.87 -20.69
CA HIS A 65 11.18 -18.59 -19.26
C HIS A 65 12.00 -17.33 -18.97
N VAL A 66 11.45 -16.41 -18.18
CA VAL A 66 12.12 -15.21 -17.69
C VAL A 66 12.09 -15.21 -16.18
N SER A 67 13.25 -15.39 -15.57
CA SER A 67 13.39 -15.47 -14.12
C SER A 67 12.96 -14.16 -13.43
N TRP A 68 12.41 -14.31 -12.22
CA TRP A 68 12.13 -13.22 -11.30
C TRP A 68 13.23 -13.01 -10.26
N VAL A 69 14.26 -13.86 -10.25
CA VAL A 69 15.31 -13.83 -9.25
C VAL A 69 16.24 -12.64 -9.50
N GLY A 70 16.33 -11.75 -8.52
CA GLY A 70 17.28 -10.64 -8.52
C GLY A 70 18.63 -11.05 -7.95
N GLY A 71 19.71 -10.45 -8.44
CA GLY A 71 21.03 -10.56 -7.82
C GLY A 71 21.09 -9.83 -6.47
N GLU A 72 22.02 -10.25 -5.61
CA GLU A 72 22.11 -9.79 -4.21
C GLU A 72 22.24 -8.26 -4.10
N GLU A 73 23.06 -7.63 -4.92
CA GLU A 73 23.24 -6.16 -4.92
C GLU A 73 21.92 -5.40 -5.15
N GLN A 74 21.03 -5.92 -6.00
CA GLN A 74 19.72 -5.30 -6.21
C GLN A 74 18.78 -5.55 -5.01
N ARG A 75 18.87 -6.72 -4.36
CA ARG A 75 18.13 -7.00 -3.13
C ARG A 75 18.57 -6.06 -2.01
N ASP A 76 19.86 -5.78 -1.89
CA ASP A 76 20.40 -4.83 -0.91
C ASP A 76 19.88 -3.41 -1.12
N VAL A 77 19.72 -2.96 -2.37
CA VAL A 77 19.06 -1.66 -2.65
C VAL A 77 17.62 -1.64 -2.13
N VAL A 78 16.88 -2.75 -2.31
CA VAL A 78 15.49 -2.86 -1.82
C VAL A 78 15.45 -2.92 -0.29
N ARG A 79 16.35 -3.67 0.35
CA ARG A 79 16.50 -3.68 1.82
C ARG A 79 16.80 -2.27 2.35
N GLY A 80 17.70 -1.55 1.70
CA GLY A 80 18.01 -0.16 2.03
C GLY A 80 16.82 0.79 1.89
N ALA A 81 15.93 0.55 0.92
CA ALA A 81 14.69 1.30 0.77
C ALA A 81 13.69 1.01 1.91
N PHE A 82 13.52 -0.26 2.30
CA PHE A 82 12.74 -0.62 3.50
C PHE A 82 13.34 0.02 4.76
N GLY A 83 14.66 -0.02 4.92
CA GLY A 83 15.38 0.63 6.02
C GLY A 83 15.10 2.12 6.12
N GLN A 84 15.15 2.86 4.99
CA GLN A 84 14.86 4.30 4.98
C GLN A 84 13.45 4.65 5.46
N TRP A 85 12.44 3.85 5.10
CA TRP A 85 11.08 4.03 5.62
C TRP A 85 10.98 3.61 7.10
N GLN A 86 11.63 2.51 7.48
CA GLN A 86 11.67 2.00 8.86
C GLN A 86 12.32 3.00 9.83
N ASP A 87 13.39 3.67 9.41
CA ASP A 87 14.18 4.63 10.20
C ASP A 87 13.39 5.90 10.56
N LEU A 88 12.24 6.13 9.92
CA LEU A 88 11.31 7.20 10.32
C LEU A 88 10.62 6.91 11.65
N GLY A 89 10.68 5.68 12.16
CA GLY A 89 9.98 5.26 13.37
C GLY A 89 8.46 5.12 13.16
N ILE A 90 8.02 4.84 11.94
CA ILE A 90 6.62 4.57 11.63
C ILE A 90 6.12 3.36 12.40
N GLY A 91 4.83 3.32 12.73
CA GLY A 91 4.25 2.21 13.49
C GLY A 91 4.01 0.93 12.70
N VAL A 92 4.56 0.80 11.49
CA VAL A 92 4.63 -0.46 10.73
C VAL A 92 6.09 -0.90 10.69
N THR A 93 6.34 -2.19 10.79
CA THR A 93 7.70 -2.74 10.69
C THR A 93 7.84 -3.65 9.47
N PHE A 94 9.07 -3.75 8.94
CA PHE A 94 9.40 -4.67 7.85
C PHE A 94 10.31 -5.78 8.35
N VAL A 95 10.00 -7.02 7.98
CA VAL A 95 10.80 -8.20 8.34
C VAL A 95 11.03 -9.05 7.10
N GLU A 96 12.30 -9.33 6.78
CA GLU A 96 12.63 -10.29 5.72
C GLU A 96 12.40 -11.71 6.22
N VAL A 97 11.68 -12.51 5.44
CA VAL A 97 11.44 -13.92 5.73
C VAL A 97 11.96 -14.81 4.60
N ALA A 98 12.46 -15.99 4.96
CA ALA A 98 12.93 -16.97 3.99
C ALA A 98 11.78 -17.74 3.34
N ASP A 99 10.71 -18.03 4.09
CA ASP A 99 9.55 -18.72 3.54
C ASP A 99 8.57 -17.73 2.93
N ARG A 100 8.42 -17.81 1.59
CA ARG A 100 7.42 -17.04 0.83
C ARG A 100 5.99 -17.18 1.35
N SER A 101 5.68 -18.28 2.06
CA SER A 101 4.36 -18.52 2.67
C SER A 101 4.01 -17.56 3.79
N GLU A 102 5.03 -16.94 4.39
CA GLU A 102 4.91 -16.00 5.49
C GLU A 102 4.94 -14.55 5.03
N ALA A 103 5.20 -14.28 3.74
CA ALA A 103 5.42 -12.93 3.23
C ALA A 103 4.14 -12.31 2.65
N GLU A 104 3.72 -11.15 3.18
CA GLU A 104 2.71 -10.30 2.53
C GLU A 104 3.26 -9.65 1.26
N LEU A 105 4.55 -9.28 1.27
CA LEU A 105 5.24 -8.64 0.15
C LEU A 105 6.20 -9.63 -0.53
N ARG A 106 6.04 -9.87 -1.84
CA ARG A 106 6.82 -10.84 -2.61
C ARG A 106 7.45 -10.16 -3.81
N ILE A 107 8.78 -10.07 -3.81
CA ILE A 107 9.54 -9.13 -4.64
C ILE A 107 10.28 -9.88 -5.74
N GLY A 108 9.99 -9.54 -6.99
CA GLY A 108 10.69 -10.06 -8.17
C GLY A 108 11.45 -8.99 -8.96
N PHE A 109 12.29 -9.43 -9.89
CA PHE A 109 13.19 -8.59 -10.68
C PHE A 109 13.09 -8.87 -12.18
N GLN A 110 11.87 -9.13 -12.67
CA GLN A 110 11.69 -9.44 -14.08
C GLN A 110 11.99 -8.21 -14.94
N ARG A 111 13.15 -8.25 -15.62
CA ARG A 111 13.57 -7.20 -16.55
C ARG A 111 12.55 -6.98 -17.66
N GLY A 112 12.26 -5.71 -17.94
CA GLY A 112 11.30 -5.30 -18.98
C GLY A 112 9.82 -5.43 -18.61
N ALA A 113 9.49 -5.93 -17.41
CA ALA A 113 8.10 -5.98 -16.93
C ALA A 113 7.64 -4.70 -16.21
N GLY A 114 8.44 -3.62 -16.29
CA GLY A 114 8.25 -2.39 -15.54
C GLY A 114 8.56 -2.56 -14.04
N SER A 115 8.61 -1.44 -13.32
CA SER A 115 8.70 -1.46 -11.85
C SER A 115 7.37 -1.04 -11.25
N TRP A 116 6.87 -1.80 -10.27
CA TRP A 116 5.57 -1.58 -9.65
C TRP A 116 5.47 -2.27 -8.29
N SER A 117 4.52 -1.83 -7.48
CA SER A 117 4.11 -2.52 -6.25
C SER A 117 2.59 -2.51 -6.11
N ALA A 118 2.04 -3.53 -5.45
CA ALA A 118 0.69 -3.50 -4.94
C ALA A 118 0.56 -2.37 -3.92
N VAL A 119 -0.57 -1.67 -3.94
CA VAL A 119 -0.75 -0.48 -3.10
C VAL A 119 -1.30 -0.88 -1.73
N GLY A 120 -0.44 -0.81 -0.71
CA GLY A 120 -0.81 -1.16 0.66
C GLY A 120 -1.41 -2.55 0.80
N ARG A 121 -2.55 -2.65 1.49
CA ARG A 121 -3.29 -3.90 1.74
C ARG A 121 -3.81 -4.61 0.50
N GLU A 122 -3.78 -3.99 -0.68
CA GLU A 122 -4.09 -4.68 -1.93
C GLU A 122 -3.10 -5.84 -2.21
N ALA A 123 -1.91 -5.82 -1.59
CA ALA A 123 -0.97 -6.95 -1.59
C ALA A 123 -1.58 -8.27 -1.07
N LEU A 124 -2.56 -8.19 -0.16
CA LEU A 124 -3.23 -9.37 0.41
C LEU A 124 -4.15 -10.10 -0.58
N ARG A 125 -4.45 -9.50 -1.75
CA ARG A 125 -5.27 -10.14 -2.79
C ARG A 125 -4.46 -11.02 -3.73
N ALA A 126 -3.15 -10.79 -3.82
CA ALA A 126 -2.29 -11.56 -4.71
C ALA A 126 -2.07 -12.97 -4.18
N GLY A 127 -2.04 -13.95 -5.09
CA GLY A 127 -1.75 -15.33 -4.75
C GLY A 127 -0.35 -15.51 -4.17
N ARG A 128 -0.13 -16.62 -3.45
CA ARG A 128 1.18 -16.95 -2.83
C ARG A 128 2.32 -17.12 -3.84
N GLY A 129 2.01 -17.51 -5.08
CA GLY A 129 2.97 -17.63 -6.18
C GLY A 129 3.10 -16.36 -7.02
N GLU A 130 2.38 -15.30 -6.68
CA GLU A 130 2.37 -14.04 -7.44
C GLU A 130 3.25 -13.00 -6.76
N ARG A 131 3.96 -12.20 -7.57
CA ARG A 131 4.65 -11.00 -7.10
C ARG A 131 3.64 -9.98 -6.59
N THR A 132 3.99 -9.28 -5.53
CA THR A 132 3.32 -8.03 -5.12
C THR A 132 4.19 -6.82 -5.38
N MET A 133 5.44 -7.02 -5.79
CA MET A 133 6.35 -5.97 -6.22
C MET A 133 7.27 -6.52 -7.30
N ASN A 134 7.58 -5.69 -8.30
CA ASN A 134 8.56 -6.02 -9.32
C ASN A 134 9.49 -4.84 -9.57
N PHE A 135 10.76 -5.14 -9.84
CA PHE A 135 11.73 -4.21 -10.37
C PHE A 135 12.11 -4.60 -11.80
N GLY A 136 11.83 -3.72 -12.75
CA GLY A 136 11.94 -3.99 -14.19
C GLY A 136 13.30 -3.69 -14.80
N TRP A 137 14.24 -3.19 -14.01
CA TRP A 137 15.56 -2.74 -14.44
C TRP A 137 16.56 -2.83 -13.29
N ASP A 138 17.83 -2.56 -13.60
CA ASP A 138 18.92 -2.64 -12.64
C ASP A 138 18.87 -1.47 -11.64
N LEU A 139 18.61 -1.79 -10.37
CA LEU A 139 18.55 -0.80 -9.29
C LEU A 139 19.92 -0.29 -8.83
N THR A 140 21.00 -0.98 -9.19
CA THR A 140 22.37 -0.60 -8.82
C THR A 140 22.90 0.52 -9.73
N ALA A 141 22.26 0.76 -10.87
CA ALA A 141 22.64 1.81 -11.79
C ALA A 141 22.46 3.20 -11.15
N PRO A 142 23.32 4.19 -11.47
CA PRO A 142 23.24 5.53 -10.90
C PRO A 142 21.85 6.16 -11.06
N GLY A 143 21.25 6.60 -9.96
CA GLY A 143 19.92 7.22 -9.92
C GLY A 143 18.73 6.25 -9.85
N GLU A 144 18.94 4.94 -10.02
CA GLU A 144 17.83 3.97 -10.06
C GLU A 144 17.37 3.51 -8.67
N GLN A 145 18.17 3.75 -7.63
CA GLN A 145 17.86 3.42 -6.23
C GLN A 145 16.56 4.09 -5.74
N ALA A 146 16.24 5.29 -6.26
CA ALA A 146 14.99 5.99 -5.98
C ALA A 146 13.75 5.16 -6.36
N THR A 147 13.87 4.28 -7.35
CA THR A 147 12.80 3.35 -7.75
C THR A 147 12.42 2.43 -6.59
N ALA A 148 13.39 1.89 -5.85
CA ALA A 148 13.12 1.02 -4.71
C ALA A 148 12.36 1.77 -3.61
N LEU A 149 12.80 2.98 -3.29
CA LEU A 149 12.15 3.84 -2.31
C LEU A 149 10.69 4.17 -2.69
N HIS A 150 10.45 4.46 -3.97
CA HIS A 150 9.11 4.69 -4.54
C HIS A 150 8.22 3.45 -4.47
N GLN A 151 8.72 2.27 -4.83
CA GLN A 151 7.92 1.04 -4.79
C GLN A 151 7.59 0.62 -3.35
N VAL A 152 8.50 0.80 -2.40
CA VAL A 152 8.19 0.61 -0.96
C VAL A 152 7.16 1.64 -0.49
N GLY A 153 7.20 2.87 -1.01
CA GLY A 153 6.16 3.87 -0.81
C GLY A 153 4.78 3.34 -1.22
N HIS A 154 4.62 2.77 -2.41
CA HIS A 154 3.36 2.12 -2.80
C HIS A 154 2.95 0.97 -1.88
N ALA A 155 3.90 0.13 -1.44
CA ALA A 155 3.61 -0.95 -0.49
C ALA A 155 3.08 -0.42 0.87
N LEU A 156 3.36 0.84 1.22
CA LEU A 156 2.79 1.54 2.37
C LEU A 156 1.44 2.21 2.08
N GLY A 157 1.01 2.35 0.83
CA GLY A 157 -0.32 2.82 0.43
C GLY A 157 -0.42 4.13 -0.38
N PRO A 158 0.55 5.06 -0.36
CA PRO A 158 0.55 6.23 -1.25
C PRO A 158 0.39 5.92 -2.75
N LEU A 159 -0.29 6.83 -3.45
CA LEU A 159 -0.39 6.87 -4.91
C LEU A 159 0.53 7.97 -5.47
N HIS A 160 0.59 8.10 -6.80
CA HIS A 160 1.43 9.12 -7.43
C HIS A 160 0.92 10.55 -7.18
N GLN A 161 1.85 11.46 -6.86
CA GLN A 161 1.53 12.86 -6.53
C GLN A 161 1.00 13.68 -7.72
N HIS A 162 1.50 13.45 -8.94
CA HIS A 162 1.04 14.19 -10.12
C HIS A 162 -0.41 13.90 -10.50
N GLN A 163 -0.95 12.76 -10.06
CA GLN A 163 -2.34 12.42 -10.31
C GLN A 163 -3.28 13.11 -9.32
N SER A 164 -2.75 13.84 -8.33
CA SER A 164 -3.57 14.61 -7.40
C SER A 164 -4.35 15.71 -8.13
N PRO A 165 -5.67 15.87 -7.87
CA PRO A 165 -6.42 16.99 -8.43
C PRO A 165 -5.92 18.35 -7.94
N TYR A 166 -5.13 18.38 -6.86
CA TYR A 166 -4.52 19.58 -6.30
C TYR A 166 -3.15 19.90 -6.91
N ALA A 167 -2.61 19.03 -7.78
CA ALA A 167 -1.35 19.30 -8.45
C ALA A 167 -1.46 20.46 -9.46
N GLY A 168 -2.66 20.70 -9.99
CA GLY A 168 -2.89 21.76 -10.98
C GLY A 168 -2.09 21.57 -12.27
N LEU A 169 -1.62 20.35 -12.55
CA LEU A 169 -0.84 20.03 -13.74
C LEU A 169 -1.76 19.90 -14.94
N HIS A 170 -1.57 20.77 -15.93
CA HIS A 170 -2.18 20.62 -17.24
C HIS A 170 -1.13 20.04 -18.19
N PHE A 171 -1.37 18.84 -18.71
CA PHE A 171 -0.45 18.14 -19.59
C PHE A 171 -0.71 18.42 -21.07
N ASP A 172 0.34 18.43 -21.88
CA ASP A 172 0.23 18.12 -23.30
C ASP A 172 0.14 16.59 -23.43
N GLU A 173 -1.09 16.08 -23.47
CA GLU A 173 -1.34 14.64 -23.46
C GLU A 173 -0.67 13.91 -24.63
N GLU A 174 -0.66 14.51 -25.82
CA GLU A 174 -0.05 13.91 -27.00
C GLU A 174 1.48 13.85 -26.86
N ALA A 175 2.10 14.89 -26.30
CA ALA A 175 3.53 14.86 -25.98
C ALA A 175 3.85 13.77 -24.94
N VAL A 176 2.99 13.59 -23.93
CA VAL A 176 3.15 12.53 -22.92
C VAL A 176 3.01 11.14 -23.55
N TYR A 177 1.98 10.91 -24.37
CA TYR A 177 1.80 9.65 -25.09
C TYR A 177 2.97 9.35 -26.01
N ALA A 178 3.40 10.31 -26.82
CA ALA A 178 4.51 10.13 -27.76
C ALA A 178 5.82 9.79 -27.03
N HIS A 179 6.09 10.47 -25.91
CA HIS A 179 7.29 10.20 -25.13
C HIS A 179 7.27 8.80 -24.48
N LEU A 180 6.16 8.43 -23.84
CA LEU A 180 6.07 7.16 -23.10
C LEU A 180 5.89 5.94 -24.00
N ALA A 181 5.42 6.11 -25.23
CA ALA A 181 5.45 5.06 -26.25
C ALA A 181 6.87 4.70 -26.71
N GLY A 182 7.84 5.61 -26.52
CA GLY A 182 9.24 5.39 -26.84
C GLY A 182 10.03 4.62 -25.77
N PRO A 183 11.31 4.29 -26.05
CA PRO A 183 12.21 3.69 -25.06
C PRO A 183 12.45 4.64 -23.87
N PRO A 184 12.67 4.12 -22.66
CA PRO A 184 12.70 2.70 -22.29
C PRO A 184 11.33 2.12 -21.91
N ASN A 185 10.26 2.91 -21.98
CA ASN A 185 8.99 2.58 -21.33
C ASN A 185 8.07 1.74 -22.21
N PHE A 186 7.91 2.10 -23.48
CA PHE A 186 7.02 1.44 -24.43
C PHE A 186 5.58 1.26 -23.89
N PHE A 187 5.07 2.27 -23.19
CA PHE A 187 3.71 2.24 -22.65
C PHE A 187 2.69 2.37 -23.78
N SER A 188 1.61 1.58 -23.69
CA SER A 188 0.41 1.86 -24.48
C SER A 188 -0.22 3.18 -24.03
N ARG A 189 -1.10 3.74 -24.85
CA ARG A 189 -1.91 4.90 -24.44
C ARG A 189 -2.72 4.60 -23.18
N GLU A 190 -3.34 3.44 -23.10
CA GLU A 190 -4.12 3.03 -21.93
C GLU A 190 -3.27 2.98 -20.65
N ARG A 191 -2.06 2.39 -20.72
CA ARG A 191 -1.13 2.36 -19.59
C ARG A 191 -0.67 3.77 -19.20
N THR A 192 -0.37 4.61 -20.20
CA THR A 192 0.01 6.01 -20.01
C THR A 192 -1.10 6.79 -19.32
N TYR A 193 -2.34 6.64 -19.78
CA TYR A 193 -3.49 7.28 -19.16
C TYR A 193 -3.63 6.84 -17.71
N ALA A 194 -3.66 5.53 -17.43
CA ALA A 194 -3.87 5.02 -16.07
C ALA A 194 -2.80 5.45 -15.06
N ASN A 195 -1.53 5.54 -15.50
CA ASN A 195 -0.37 5.82 -14.62
C ASN A 195 0.03 7.30 -14.58
N VAL A 196 -0.31 8.07 -15.62
CA VAL A 196 0.18 9.45 -15.78
C VAL A 196 -0.96 10.46 -15.88
N LEU A 197 -1.85 10.32 -16.87
CA LEU A 197 -2.80 11.37 -17.20
C LEU A 197 -4.10 11.32 -16.38
N ARG A 198 -4.47 10.15 -15.86
CA ARG A 198 -5.67 9.99 -15.03
C ARG A 198 -5.50 10.79 -13.74
N THR A 199 -6.36 11.78 -13.55
CA THR A 199 -6.52 12.47 -12.25
C THR A 199 -7.26 11.57 -11.27
N LEU A 200 -6.77 11.49 -10.05
CA LEU A 200 -7.39 10.78 -8.93
C LEU A 200 -8.64 11.53 -8.45
N ASP A 201 -9.59 10.80 -7.88
CA ASP A 201 -10.63 11.44 -7.10
C ASP A 201 -9.99 12.12 -5.88
N ALA A 202 -10.51 13.28 -5.48
CA ALA A 202 -9.97 14.01 -4.33
C ALA A 202 -10.11 13.22 -3.00
N ALA A 203 -10.91 12.15 -2.97
CA ALA A 203 -11.00 11.16 -1.91
C ALA A 203 -9.86 10.14 -1.89
N GLU A 204 -9.09 10.01 -2.97
CA GLU A 204 -8.00 9.04 -3.07
C GLU A 204 -6.64 9.63 -2.71
N VAL A 205 -6.54 10.94 -2.44
CA VAL A 205 -5.27 11.64 -2.19
C VAL A 205 -5.12 12.05 -0.73
N ASP A 206 -3.87 12.18 -0.29
CA ASP A 206 -3.52 12.54 1.09
C ASP A 206 -3.56 14.06 1.28
N GLY A 207 -4.78 14.59 1.40
CA GLY A 207 -5.03 16.01 1.65
C GLY A 207 -4.92 16.91 0.41
N PRO A 208 -5.11 18.23 0.60
CA PRO A 208 -5.22 19.20 -0.50
C PRO A 208 -3.89 19.82 -0.95
N VAL A 209 -2.75 19.32 -0.48
CA VAL A 209 -1.43 19.89 -0.75
C VAL A 209 -0.66 18.94 -1.66
N TRP A 210 -0.27 19.44 -2.84
CA TRP A 210 0.57 18.69 -3.76
C TRP A 210 2.06 18.92 -3.43
N ASP A 211 2.83 17.84 -3.47
CA ASP A 211 4.28 17.86 -3.27
C ASP A 211 5.05 17.52 -4.57
N PRO A 212 5.63 18.52 -5.27
CA PRO A 212 6.46 18.28 -6.44
C PRO A 212 7.83 17.68 -6.12
N GLN A 213 8.21 17.54 -4.84
CA GLN A 213 9.48 16.97 -4.39
C GLN A 213 9.36 15.56 -3.81
N SER A 214 8.13 15.05 -3.71
CA SER A 214 7.85 13.72 -3.18
C SER A 214 8.58 12.64 -3.97
N VAL A 215 8.97 11.56 -3.28
CA VAL A 215 9.45 10.34 -3.95
C VAL A 215 8.36 9.74 -4.86
N MET A 216 7.08 9.99 -4.56
CA MET A 216 5.92 9.52 -5.32
C MET A 216 5.58 10.40 -6.54
N GLN A 217 6.32 11.49 -6.76
CA GLN A 217 6.17 12.37 -7.92
C GLN A 217 6.95 11.81 -9.11
N PHE A 218 6.32 11.73 -10.28
CA PHE A 218 7.06 11.43 -11.51
C PHE A 218 7.85 12.64 -12.01
N PRO A 219 9.07 12.43 -12.53
CA PRO A 219 9.71 13.45 -13.33
C PRO A 219 8.99 13.62 -14.67
N PHE A 220 8.89 14.85 -15.18
CA PHE A 220 8.38 15.15 -16.52
C PHE A 220 9.39 15.98 -17.30
N ALA A 221 9.57 15.66 -18.59
CA ALA A 221 10.46 16.41 -19.47
C ALA A 221 9.81 17.74 -19.90
N ALA A 222 10.64 18.65 -20.41
CA ALA A 222 10.17 19.89 -21.02
C ALA A 222 9.13 19.61 -22.12
N GLY A 223 8.09 20.43 -22.16
CA GLY A 223 7.01 20.31 -23.15
C GLY A 223 5.92 19.29 -22.82
N MET A 224 6.03 18.50 -21.75
CA MET A 224 4.94 17.62 -21.30
C MET A 224 3.90 18.34 -20.45
N VAL A 225 4.33 19.34 -19.69
CA VAL A 225 3.46 20.12 -18.79
C VAL A 225 3.28 21.50 -19.41
N LEU A 226 2.03 21.87 -19.66
CA LEU A 226 1.64 23.18 -20.18
C LEU A 226 1.45 24.18 -19.04
N GLU A 227 0.93 23.74 -17.90
CA GLU A 227 0.72 24.59 -16.71
C GLU A 227 0.97 23.82 -15.41
N PRO A 228 1.44 24.49 -14.35
CA PRO A 228 1.84 25.90 -14.30
C PRO A 228 3.16 26.18 -15.05
N GLU A 229 3.37 27.45 -15.44
CA GLU A 229 4.50 27.88 -16.29
C GLU A 229 5.87 27.42 -15.77
N GLN A 230 6.04 27.38 -14.44
CA GLN A 230 7.26 26.94 -13.78
C GLN A 230 7.69 25.51 -14.14
N TYR A 231 6.75 24.63 -14.54
CA TYR A 231 7.05 23.25 -14.93
C TYR A 231 7.08 23.01 -16.44
N ARG A 232 6.90 24.05 -17.28
CA ARG A 232 7.01 23.92 -18.74
C ARG A 232 8.39 23.43 -19.19
N ARG A 233 9.43 23.76 -18.42
CA ARG A 233 10.82 23.34 -18.67
C ARG A 233 11.15 21.96 -18.11
N GLY A 234 10.20 21.32 -17.44
CA GLY A 234 10.35 20.02 -16.80
C GLY A 234 10.07 20.07 -15.29
N LEU A 235 9.78 18.89 -14.74
CA LEU A 235 9.60 18.62 -13.32
C LEU A 235 10.58 17.51 -12.93
N HIS A 236 11.43 17.76 -11.95
CA HIS A 236 12.53 16.86 -11.58
C HIS A 236 12.59 16.69 -10.06
N PRO A 237 11.79 15.77 -9.48
CA PRO A 237 11.90 15.43 -8.08
C PRO A 237 13.28 14.79 -7.78
N PRO A 238 13.81 14.95 -6.56
CA PRO A 238 15.16 14.50 -6.19
C PRO A 238 15.30 12.97 -6.08
N GLY A 239 14.20 12.22 -5.99
CA GLY A 239 14.22 10.77 -5.80
C GLY A 239 14.49 10.35 -4.34
N THR A 240 14.23 11.23 -3.38
CA THR A 240 14.38 11.01 -1.94
C THR A 240 13.08 11.33 -1.21
N LEU A 241 12.92 10.84 0.02
CA LEU A 241 11.76 11.21 0.86
C LEU A 241 11.73 12.71 1.14
N SER A 242 10.66 13.38 0.72
CA SER A 242 10.42 14.78 1.04
C SER A 242 9.98 14.94 2.52
N PRO A 243 9.97 16.17 3.06
CA PRO A 243 9.35 16.42 4.36
C PRO A 243 7.87 16.00 4.42
N GLN A 244 7.12 16.20 3.34
CA GLN A 244 5.70 15.85 3.29
C GLN A 244 5.48 14.34 3.20
N ASP A 245 6.34 13.59 2.48
CA ASP A 245 6.31 12.12 2.47
C ASP A 245 6.44 11.56 3.90
N LYS A 246 7.37 12.13 4.68
CA LYS A 246 7.64 11.73 6.07
C LYS A 246 6.48 12.08 7.00
N GLU A 247 5.90 13.28 6.86
CA GLU A 247 4.75 13.68 7.67
C GLU A 247 3.51 12.84 7.35
N ALA A 248 3.22 12.63 6.06
CA ALA A 248 2.11 11.82 5.58
C ALA A 248 2.18 10.39 6.11
N VAL A 249 3.33 9.72 5.97
CA VAL A 249 3.48 8.34 6.44
C VAL A 249 3.38 8.23 7.96
N LEU A 250 3.90 9.20 8.73
CA LEU A 250 3.79 9.23 10.18
C LEU A 250 2.37 9.52 10.66
N ARG A 251 1.57 10.25 9.87
CA ARG A 251 0.15 10.48 10.16
C ARG A 251 -0.67 9.19 10.03
N TRP A 252 -0.39 8.40 9.00
CA TRP A 252 -1.06 7.10 8.77
C TRP A 252 -0.53 5.98 9.66
N TYR A 253 0.75 6.04 10.01
CA TYR A 253 1.47 5.05 10.81
C TYR A 253 2.23 5.74 11.94
N PRO A 254 1.51 6.31 12.93
CA PRO A 254 2.16 6.96 14.07
C PRO A 254 3.05 5.94 14.80
N PRO A 255 4.18 6.37 15.41
CA PRO A 255 5.06 5.48 16.15
C PRO A 255 4.28 4.59 17.11
N ALA A 256 4.67 3.32 17.19
CA ALA A 256 3.99 2.38 18.08
C ALA A 256 4.05 2.88 19.53
N GLY A 257 2.91 2.93 20.19
CA GLY A 257 2.83 3.28 21.61
C GLY A 257 3.54 2.24 22.48
N THR A 258 4.08 2.66 23.61
CA THR A 258 4.71 1.76 24.60
C THR A 258 3.71 1.08 25.52
N GLU A 259 2.44 1.48 25.44
CA GLU A 259 1.38 0.95 26.32
C GLU A 259 0.91 -0.42 25.85
N ARG A 260 0.74 -1.33 26.82
CA ARG A 260 0.21 -2.65 26.53
C ARG A 260 -1.29 -2.52 26.18
N PRO A 261 -1.73 -3.09 25.04
CA PRO A 261 -3.15 -3.07 24.67
C PRO A 261 -4.06 -3.62 25.77
N ALA A 262 -5.23 -3.00 25.95
CA ALA A 262 -6.22 -3.46 26.93
C ALA A 262 -6.78 -4.85 26.55
N ALA A 263 -7.22 -5.62 27.53
CA ALA A 263 -7.84 -6.93 27.27
C ALA A 263 -9.26 -6.76 26.71
N LEU A 264 -9.51 -7.32 25.52
CA LEU A 264 -10.87 -7.50 24.99
C LEU A 264 -11.41 -8.84 25.49
N VAL A 265 -11.95 -8.81 26.71
CA VAL A 265 -12.50 -10.01 27.36
C VAL A 265 -13.68 -10.55 26.54
N PRO A 266 -13.68 -11.84 26.16
CA PRO A 266 -14.78 -12.42 25.41
C PRO A 266 -16.14 -12.17 26.08
N PHE A 267 -17.15 -11.87 25.27
CA PHE A 267 -18.49 -11.49 25.67
C PHE A 267 -18.62 -10.16 26.45
N ARG A 268 -17.62 -9.29 26.41
CA ARG A 268 -17.71 -7.91 26.92
C ARG A 268 -17.40 -6.91 25.81
N SER A 269 -18.31 -5.97 25.58
CA SER A 269 -18.05 -4.86 24.65
C SER A 269 -17.19 -3.80 25.31
N VAL A 270 -16.33 -3.17 24.52
CA VAL A 270 -15.50 -2.03 24.94
C VAL A 270 -15.87 -0.83 24.06
N PRO A 271 -16.31 0.30 24.65
CA PRO A 271 -16.55 1.52 23.90
C PRO A 271 -15.28 2.01 23.20
N LEU A 272 -15.42 2.42 21.95
CA LEU A 272 -14.37 3.05 21.15
C LEU A 272 -14.57 4.56 21.19
N ARG A 273 -13.50 5.29 21.54
CA ARG A 273 -13.44 6.76 21.48
C ARG A 273 -12.35 7.14 20.49
N LEU A 274 -12.66 6.93 19.21
CA LEU A 274 -11.72 7.12 18.10
C LEU A 274 -12.20 8.24 17.19
N GLY A 275 -11.30 9.15 16.85
CA GLY A 275 -11.45 10.09 15.74
C GLY A 275 -11.06 9.47 14.39
N PRO A 276 -11.27 10.20 13.29
CA PRO A 276 -10.87 9.75 11.95
C PRO A 276 -9.39 9.39 11.86
N GLY A 277 -9.09 8.19 11.37
CA GLY A 277 -7.73 7.64 11.25
C GLY A 277 -7.15 7.04 12.54
N GLU A 278 -7.77 7.29 13.69
CA GLU A 278 -7.32 6.75 14.97
C GLU A 278 -7.57 5.25 15.09
N GLN A 279 -6.79 4.61 15.94
CA GLN A 279 -6.80 3.17 16.14
C GLN A 279 -6.83 2.81 17.61
N ALA A 280 -7.57 1.75 17.95
CA ALA A 280 -7.52 1.08 19.23
C ALA A 280 -7.03 -0.36 19.07
N ASP A 281 -6.11 -0.75 19.95
CA ASP A 281 -5.55 -2.09 20.02
C ASP A 281 -6.03 -2.80 21.27
N PHE A 282 -6.34 -4.09 21.14
CA PHE A 282 -6.75 -4.95 22.25
C PHE A 282 -6.10 -6.31 22.16
N THR A 283 -5.93 -6.97 23.30
CA THR A 283 -5.49 -8.37 23.35
C THR A 283 -6.62 -9.31 23.70
N VAL A 284 -6.67 -10.46 23.03
CA VAL A 284 -7.63 -11.54 23.30
C VAL A 284 -6.86 -12.81 23.64
N GLU A 285 -7.18 -13.40 24.78
CA GLU A 285 -6.75 -14.74 25.17
C GLU A 285 -8.01 -15.61 25.32
N PRO A 286 -8.34 -16.48 24.34
CA PRO A 286 -9.58 -17.22 24.35
C PRO A 286 -9.57 -18.29 25.44
N ALA A 287 -10.67 -18.35 26.21
CA ALA A 287 -10.84 -19.38 27.25
C ALA A 287 -10.99 -20.80 26.66
N GLU A 288 -11.49 -20.90 25.42
CA GLU A 288 -11.76 -22.15 24.71
C GLU A 288 -11.33 -22.09 23.25
N THR A 289 -10.91 -23.22 22.68
CA THR A 289 -10.61 -23.34 21.25
C THR A 289 -11.90 -23.47 20.45
N ARG A 290 -12.34 -22.39 19.78
CA ARG A 290 -13.57 -22.37 18.97
C ARG A 290 -13.56 -21.21 17.98
N ALA A 291 -14.60 -21.13 17.15
CA ALA A 291 -14.84 -19.94 16.34
C ALA A 291 -15.33 -18.80 17.23
N TYR A 292 -14.66 -17.66 17.16
CA TYR A 292 -15.10 -16.39 17.75
C TYR A 292 -15.45 -15.42 16.63
N ARG A 293 -16.41 -14.55 16.91
CA ARG A 293 -16.67 -13.36 16.13
C ARG A 293 -16.00 -12.18 16.79
N VAL A 294 -15.34 -11.37 15.97
CA VAL A 294 -14.79 -10.08 16.39
C VAL A 294 -15.43 -9.04 15.50
N GLY A 295 -15.95 -7.97 16.10
CA GLY A 295 -16.58 -6.92 15.32
C GLY A 295 -16.87 -5.66 16.10
N VAL A 296 -17.15 -4.61 15.33
CA VAL A 296 -17.57 -3.30 15.82
C VAL A 296 -19.09 -3.22 15.81
N PHE A 297 -19.63 -2.34 16.65
CA PHE A 297 -21.03 -1.95 16.70
C PHE A 297 -21.10 -0.42 16.72
N GLY A 298 -22.22 0.13 16.25
CA GLY A 298 -22.45 1.56 16.15
C GLY A 298 -22.43 2.06 14.70
N ASP A 299 -22.51 3.37 14.55
CA ASP A 299 -22.55 4.07 13.27
C ASP A 299 -21.15 4.60 12.91
N ALA A 300 -20.27 3.69 12.51
CA ALA A 300 -18.92 4.01 12.05
C ALA A 300 -18.46 3.11 10.92
N ASP A 301 -17.53 3.64 10.15
CA ASP A 301 -16.77 2.92 9.15
C ASP A 301 -15.41 2.56 9.72
N CYS A 302 -15.11 1.28 9.79
CA CYS A 302 -13.92 0.75 10.44
C CYS A 302 -13.31 -0.40 9.63
N VAL A 303 -12.03 -0.61 9.88
CA VAL A 303 -11.40 -1.91 9.65
C VAL A 303 -11.13 -2.57 11.00
N VAL A 304 -11.47 -3.85 11.09
CA VAL A 304 -11.07 -4.74 12.19
C VAL A 304 -10.07 -5.74 11.65
N VAL A 305 -8.92 -5.87 12.31
CA VAL A 305 -7.89 -6.84 11.97
C VAL A 305 -7.53 -7.65 13.21
N VAL A 306 -7.40 -8.96 13.04
CA VAL A 306 -6.95 -9.89 14.08
C VAL A 306 -5.59 -10.44 13.67
N PHE A 307 -4.65 -10.35 14.59
CA PHE A 307 -3.33 -10.96 14.51
C PHE A 307 -3.23 -12.07 15.55
N GLU A 308 -2.52 -13.14 15.21
CA GLU A 308 -2.06 -14.15 16.18
C GLU A 308 -0.63 -13.81 16.59
N GLU A 309 -0.35 -13.76 17.89
CA GLU A 309 1.02 -13.59 18.37
C GLU A 309 1.75 -14.94 18.29
N ARG A 310 2.86 -14.99 17.54
CA ARG A 310 3.75 -16.15 17.41
C ARG A 310 5.17 -15.69 17.71
N ASP A 311 5.79 -16.33 18.70
CA ASP A 311 7.16 -16.01 19.13
C ASP A 311 7.35 -14.51 19.47
N GLY A 312 6.31 -13.87 19.99
CA GLY A 312 6.31 -12.44 20.34
C GLY A 312 5.99 -11.48 19.20
N GLU A 313 5.75 -11.99 17.98
CA GLU A 313 5.46 -11.18 16.79
C GLU A 313 3.99 -11.37 16.32
N PRO A 314 3.29 -10.30 15.95
CA PRO A 314 1.93 -10.40 15.42
C PRO A 314 1.95 -10.88 13.97
N ARG A 315 1.27 -12.01 13.69
CA ARG A 315 1.06 -12.56 12.36
C ARG A 315 -0.38 -12.34 11.93
N PHE A 316 -0.59 -11.82 10.72
CA PHE A 316 -1.94 -11.53 10.21
C PHE A 316 -2.76 -12.82 10.18
N LEU A 317 -3.94 -12.80 10.81
CA LEU A 317 -4.87 -13.94 10.82
C LEU A 317 -6.09 -13.67 9.94
N ALA A 318 -6.73 -12.53 10.13
CA ALA A 318 -7.90 -12.13 9.36
C ALA A 318 -8.14 -10.62 9.47
N GLY A 319 -8.77 -10.04 8.45
CA GLY A 319 -9.21 -8.65 8.46
C GLY A 319 -10.56 -8.48 7.80
N ARG A 320 -11.35 -7.52 8.28
CA ARG A 320 -12.59 -7.10 7.63
C ARG A 320 -12.70 -5.59 7.64
N ASP A 321 -12.96 -5.07 6.46
CA ASP A 321 -13.34 -3.69 6.20
C ASP A 321 -14.85 -3.68 5.90
N ASP A 322 -15.60 -2.74 6.48
CA ASP A 322 -17.03 -2.61 6.18
C ASP A 322 -17.32 -1.92 4.84
N GLY A 323 -16.31 -1.32 4.23
CA GLY A 323 -16.39 -0.70 2.91
C GLY A 323 -17.39 0.45 2.83
N GLY A 324 -17.72 1.11 3.95
CA GLY A 324 -18.68 2.21 3.96
C GLY A 324 -20.15 1.79 3.99
N THR A 325 -20.43 0.50 4.18
CA THR A 325 -21.82 0.00 4.25
C THR A 325 -22.46 0.31 5.60
N SER A 326 -23.77 0.13 5.74
CA SER A 326 -24.44 0.19 7.04
C SER A 326 -24.17 -1.05 7.91
N HIS A 327 -23.40 -2.02 7.41
CA HIS A 327 -23.00 -3.20 8.17
C HIS A 327 -21.66 -2.93 8.84
N ASN A 328 -21.58 -3.18 10.14
CA ASN A 328 -20.31 -3.05 10.85
C ASN A 328 -19.29 -4.10 10.42
N ALA A 329 -18.01 -3.71 10.46
CA ALA A 329 -16.89 -4.61 10.23
C ALA A 329 -16.92 -5.75 11.26
N ARG A 330 -17.08 -6.98 10.75
CA ARG A 330 -17.15 -8.20 11.57
C ARG A 330 -16.52 -9.37 10.84
N LEU A 331 -15.67 -10.12 11.54
CA LEU A 331 -15.05 -11.34 11.04
C LEU A 331 -15.27 -12.51 12.00
N THR A 332 -15.11 -13.72 11.48
CA THR A 332 -15.11 -14.95 12.27
C THR A 332 -13.74 -15.59 12.13
N ALA A 333 -13.09 -15.90 13.25
CA ALA A 333 -11.80 -16.58 13.29
C ALA A 333 -11.83 -17.71 14.32
N ARG A 334 -11.17 -18.83 14.03
CA ARG A 334 -10.98 -19.90 15.01
C ARG A 334 -9.81 -19.54 15.92
N LEU A 335 -10.11 -19.12 17.14
CA LEU A 335 -9.09 -18.82 18.14
C LEU A 335 -8.82 -20.07 18.98
N VAL A 336 -7.55 -20.31 19.28
CA VAL A 336 -7.04 -21.47 20.02
C VAL A 336 -6.71 -21.08 21.45
N ARG A 337 -7.23 -21.84 22.42
CA ARG A 337 -6.95 -21.69 23.85
C ARG A 337 -5.44 -21.75 24.11
N GLY A 338 -4.94 -20.86 24.96
CA GLY A 338 -3.52 -20.76 25.31
C GLY A 338 -2.67 -20.01 24.28
N ARG A 339 -3.26 -19.51 23.19
CA ARG A 339 -2.63 -18.55 22.29
C ARG A 339 -3.12 -17.14 22.58
N ARG A 340 -2.34 -16.16 22.15
CA ARG A 340 -2.64 -14.74 22.29
C ARG A 340 -2.91 -14.12 20.94
N TYR A 341 -3.88 -13.21 20.90
CA TYR A 341 -4.28 -12.50 19.69
C TYR A 341 -4.31 -11.01 19.96
N VAL A 342 -4.06 -10.21 18.92
CA VAL A 342 -4.22 -8.76 18.95
C VAL A 342 -5.33 -8.38 17.99
N VAL A 343 -6.35 -7.68 18.50
CA VAL A 343 -7.44 -7.10 17.72
C VAL A 343 -7.13 -5.61 17.56
N ARG A 344 -7.07 -5.16 16.31
CA ARG A 344 -6.85 -3.75 15.96
C ARG A 344 -8.07 -3.22 15.25
N VAL A 345 -8.57 -2.09 15.72
CA VAL A 345 -9.71 -1.40 15.11
C VAL A 345 -9.24 -0.01 14.72
N ARG A 346 -9.25 0.29 13.42
CA ARG A 346 -9.05 1.66 12.93
C ARG A 346 -10.37 2.22 12.44
N LEU A 347 -10.70 3.42 12.89
CA LEU A 347 -11.88 4.15 12.48
C LEU A 347 -11.54 5.05 11.30
N TYR A 348 -12.31 4.95 10.22
CA TYR A 348 -12.22 5.87 9.09
C TYR A 348 -13.12 7.09 9.34
N SER A 349 -14.39 6.86 9.67
CA SER A 349 -15.38 7.91 9.94
C SER A 349 -16.49 7.42 10.86
N GLY A 350 -16.92 8.28 11.79
CA GLY A 350 -18.17 8.11 12.54
C GLY A 350 -19.29 8.95 11.92
N TRP A 351 -20.51 8.43 11.84
CA TRP A 351 -21.64 9.14 11.22
C TRP A 351 -22.94 9.14 12.04
N GLY A 352 -22.92 8.58 13.25
CA GLY A 352 -24.02 8.66 14.21
C GLY A 352 -23.62 9.32 15.54
N ALA A 353 -24.25 8.91 16.65
CA ALA A 353 -24.09 9.54 17.98
C ALA A 353 -22.70 9.38 18.63
N GLY A 354 -21.71 8.81 17.92
CA GLY A 354 -20.36 8.56 18.43
C GLY A 354 -20.26 7.33 19.35
N GLU A 355 -21.35 6.63 19.60
CA GLU A 355 -21.38 5.40 20.40
C GLU A 355 -20.98 4.21 19.54
N THR A 356 -19.68 3.95 19.47
CA THR A 356 -19.14 2.75 18.83
C THR A 356 -18.47 1.85 19.86
N ALA A 357 -18.49 0.54 19.63
CA ALA A 357 -17.87 -0.41 20.54
C ALA A 357 -17.30 -1.60 19.77
N VAL A 358 -16.32 -2.29 20.34
CA VAL A 358 -15.78 -3.56 19.81
C VAL A 358 -16.07 -4.70 20.79
N MET A 359 -16.26 -5.90 20.28
CA MET A 359 -16.42 -7.12 21.09
C MET A 359 -15.81 -8.32 20.39
N CYS A 360 -15.38 -9.29 21.19
CA CYS A 360 -15.07 -10.65 20.76
C CYS A 360 -16.06 -11.61 21.43
N TRP A 361 -16.72 -12.53 20.72
CA TRP A 361 -17.75 -13.42 21.29
C TRP A 361 -17.91 -14.77 20.58
#